data_AF-A0A7X7DNC6-F1
#
_entry.id   AF-A0A7X7DNC6-F1
#
_cell.length_a   1.000
_cell.length_b   1.000
_cell.length_c   1.000
_cell.angle_alpha   90.00
_cell.angle_beta   90.00
_cell.angle_gamma   90.00
#
_symmetry.space_group_name_H-M   'P 1'
#
loop_
_entity.id
_entity.type
_entity.pdbx_description
1 polymer ?
#
loop_
_entity_poly.entity_id
_entity_poly.type
_entity_poly.pdbx_seq_one_letter_code
_entity_poly.pdbx_strand_id
1 'polypeptide(L)'
;MSLQLRHFLSDAYESRHLSTFPHKKSSKEYSIQIDDQDDSDKLHEFCNVFCTVLNKDTFRIELLGNFPIAAEMADLAEIYNGKHDSEQGRLVVTLNLDQIDVLTDLADKIRKTSFTGIQKNPSWLTVSSRTISTLYRFVRIIKEFTHLKNSPTT
;
A
#
# COMPACT_ATOMS: atom_id res chain seq x y z
N MET A 1 12.71 -12.92 10.01
CA MET A 1 12.13 -12.69 8.67
C MET A 1 11.52 -11.30 8.56
N SER A 2 10.60 -10.87 9.45
CA SER A 2 10.06 -9.50 9.42
C SER A 2 11.10 -8.37 9.44
N LEU A 3 12.28 -8.59 10.05
CA LEU A 3 13.40 -7.63 10.02
C LEU A 3 14.04 -7.51 8.63
N GLN A 4 14.21 -8.63 7.90
CA GLN A 4 14.80 -8.61 6.54
C GLN A 4 13.85 -7.92 5.55
N LEU A 5 12.54 -8.21 5.64
CA LEU A 5 11.54 -7.52 4.84
C LEU A 5 11.51 -6.02 5.15
N ARG A 6 11.57 -5.64 6.43
CA ARG A 6 11.67 -4.23 6.84
C ARG A 6 12.86 -3.53 6.21
N HIS A 7 14.06 -4.12 6.31
CA HIS A 7 15.26 -3.55 5.70
C HIS A 7 15.12 -3.42 4.19
N PHE A 8 14.66 -4.47 3.51
CA PHE A 8 14.45 -4.44 2.06
C PHE A 8 13.47 -3.33 1.62
N LEU A 9 12.38 -3.13 2.37
CA LEU A 9 11.41 -2.09 2.08
C LEU A 9 11.94 -0.68 2.38
N SER A 10 12.64 -0.50 3.51
CA SER A 10 13.31 0.79 3.80
C SER A 10 14.33 1.13 2.71
N ASP A 11 15.15 0.17 2.26
CA ASP A 11 16.11 0.40 1.18
C ASP A 11 15.41 0.77 -0.15
N ALA A 12 14.26 0.16 -0.45
CA ALA A 12 13.51 0.41 -1.69
C ALA A 12 12.79 1.78 -1.73
N TYR A 13 12.39 2.31 -0.58
CA TYR A 13 11.52 3.49 -0.47
C TYR A 13 12.18 4.69 0.24
N GLU A 14 12.96 4.50 1.30
CA GLU A 14 13.65 5.59 2.00
C GLU A 14 14.86 6.11 1.20
N SER A 15 15.49 5.28 0.35
CA SER A 15 16.60 5.73 -0.51
C SER A 15 16.18 6.75 -1.58
N ARG A 16 14.88 6.89 -1.87
CA ARG A 16 14.35 7.86 -2.85
C ARG A 16 14.12 9.24 -2.25
N HIS A 17 13.94 9.34 -0.93
CA HIS A 17 13.79 10.60 -0.22
C HIS A 17 15.06 10.84 0.59
N LEU A 18 16.00 11.60 0.02
CA LEU A 18 17.21 12.09 0.68
C LEU A 18 16.86 12.91 1.93
N SER A 19 16.60 12.23 3.04
CA SER A 19 16.76 12.75 4.38
C SER A 19 17.38 11.64 5.21
N THR A 20 18.61 11.89 5.64
CA THR A 20 19.47 11.06 6.46
C THR A 20 18.83 10.80 7.82
N PHE A 21 17.86 9.89 7.89
CA PHE A 21 17.53 9.25 9.15
C PHE A 21 18.63 8.23 9.45
N PRO A 22 19.29 8.31 10.61
CA PRO A 22 20.28 7.30 10.95
C PRO A 22 19.55 5.95 10.93
N HIS A 23 20.08 4.98 10.18
CA HIS A 23 19.70 3.57 10.20
C HIS A 23 19.86 3.02 11.63
N LYS A 24 19.01 3.47 12.56
CA LYS A 24 18.83 2.84 13.84
C LYS A 24 18.14 1.54 13.52
N LYS A 25 18.82 0.43 13.83
CA LYS A 25 18.28 -0.92 13.98
C LYS A 25 17.14 -0.92 15.00
N SER A 26 16.05 -0.24 14.68
CA SER A 26 14.87 -0.12 15.51
C SER A 26 14.06 -1.38 15.28
N SER A 27 14.01 -2.23 16.29
CA SER A 27 13.13 -3.39 16.32
C SER A 27 11.64 -3.01 16.36
N LYS A 28 11.32 -1.73 16.53
CA LYS A 28 9.94 -1.25 16.62
C LYS A 28 9.23 -1.36 15.27
N GLU A 29 7.95 -1.68 15.32
CA GLU A 29 7.04 -1.57 14.17
C GLU A 29 6.92 -0.08 13.81
N TYR A 30 7.19 0.26 12.55
CA TYR A 30 6.96 1.59 12.00
C TYR A 30 6.30 1.47 10.63
N SER A 31 5.52 2.48 10.27
CA SER A 31 4.90 2.58 8.95
C SER A 31 5.89 3.20 7.97
N ILE A 32 6.09 2.55 6.83
CA ILE A 32 6.86 3.04 5.68
C ILE A 32 5.84 3.66 4.72
N GLN A 33 6.03 4.93 4.38
CA GLN A 33 5.26 5.55 3.31
C GLN A 33 5.77 5.01 1.97
N ILE A 34 4.89 4.38 1.18
CA ILE A 34 5.24 3.71 -0.08
C ILE A 34 4.59 4.37 -1.29
N ASP A 35 3.84 5.45 -1.06
CA ASP A 35 3.19 6.19 -2.11
C ASP A 35 4.15 7.07 -2.89
N ASP A 36 3.75 7.40 -4.12
CA ASP A 36 4.56 8.13 -5.10
C ASP A 36 4.19 9.62 -5.07
N GLN A 37 3.77 10.17 -3.92
CA GLN A 37 3.37 11.58 -3.83
C GLN A 37 4.58 12.50 -3.93
N ASP A 38 4.45 13.59 -4.68
CA ASP A 38 5.40 14.70 -4.75
C ASP A 38 4.83 15.94 -4.02
N ASP A 39 5.69 16.86 -3.59
CA ASP A 39 5.34 18.11 -2.92
C ASP A 39 4.46 19.02 -3.80
N SER A 40 4.51 18.82 -5.12
CA SER A 40 3.69 19.54 -6.10
C SER A 40 2.32 18.90 -6.36
N ASP A 41 2.08 17.69 -5.86
CA ASP A 41 0.81 16.99 -6.07
C ASP A 41 -0.32 17.62 -5.24
N LYS A 42 -1.50 17.69 -5.85
CA LYS A 42 -2.70 18.16 -5.15
C LYS A 42 -3.13 17.10 -4.12
N LEU A 43 -3.15 17.51 -2.86
CA LEU A 43 -3.53 16.66 -1.71
C LEU A 43 -4.87 15.93 -1.86
N HIS A 44 -5.82 16.47 -2.65
CA HIS A 44 -7.14 15.87 -2.85
C HIS A 44 -7.21 14.84 -3.98
N GLU A 45 -6.18 14.74 -4.81
CA GLU A 45 -6.12 13.78 -5.92
C GLU A 45 -5.31 12.52 -5.54
N PHE A 46 -4.66 12.53 -4.37
CA PHE A 46 -3.72 11.50 -3.97
C PHE A 46 -4.18 10.78 -2.71
N CYS A 47 -3.97 9.47 -2.68
CA CYS A 47 -4.13 8.66 -1.48
C CYS A 47 -2.75 8.28 -0.96
N ASN A 48 -2.49 8.59 0.31
CA ASN A 48 -1.31 8.11 1.00
C ASN A 48 -1.41 6.60 1.15
N VAL A 49 -0.27 5.92 1.01
CA VAL A 49 -0.20 4.47 1.14
C VAL A 49 0.94 4.13 2.09
N PHE A 50 0.59 3.52 3.21
CA PHE A 50 1.53 3.10 4.23
C PHE A 50 1.62 1.59 4.32
N CYS A 51 2.84 1.08 4.51
CA CYS A 51 3.11 -0.31 4.80
C CYS A 51 3.70 -0.44 6.21
N THR A 52 3.04 -1.18 7.09
CA THR A 52 3.61 -1.60 8.38
C THR A 52 3.96 -3.08 8.30
N VAL A 53 5.25 -3.43 8.39
CA VAL A 53 5.64 -4.84 8.51
C VAL A 53 5.38 -5.32 9.94
N LEU A 54 4.57 -6.36 10.06
CA LEU A 54 4.20 -6.99 11.32
C LEU A 54 5.04 -8.26 11.55
N ASN A 55 4.58 -9.12 12.46
CA ASN A 55 5.22 -10.39 12.75
C ASN A 55 4.85 -11.49 11.74
N LYS A 56 5.65 -12.55 11.67
CA LYS A 56 5.38 -13.75 10.84
C LYS A 56 5.13 -13.45 9.36
N ASP A 57 5.92 -12.55 8.77
CA ASP A 57 5.85 -12.18 7.34
C ASP A 57 4.47 -11.66 6.91
N THR A 58 3.72 -11.09 7.87
CA THR A 58 2.54 -10.29 7.57
C THR A 58 2.89 -8.83 7.48
N PHE A 59 2.16 -8.11 6.65
CA PHE A 59 2.27 -6.67 6.50
C PHE A 59 0.87 -6.08 6.40
N ARG A 60 0.73 -4.88 6.94
CA ARG A 60 -0.49 -4.09 6.88
C ARG A 60 -0.31 -3.00 5.84
N ILE A 61 -1.21 -2.96 4.86
CA ILE A 61 -1.31 -1.85 3.92
C ILE A 61 -2.46 -0.96 4.36
N GLU A 62 -2.19 0.33 4.48
CA GLU A 62 -3.14 1.35 4.88
C GLU A 62 -3.18 2.43 3.80
N LEU A 63 -4.34 2.57 3.16
CA LEU A 63 -4.67 3.65 2.25
C LEU A 63 -5.41 4.71 3.04
N LEU A 64 -4.92 5.94 2.99
CA LEU A 64 -5.52 7.10 3.65
C LEU A 64 -5.60 8.27 2.68
N GLY A 65 -6.80 8.75 2.40
CA GLY A 65 -6.99 9.91 1.54
C GLY A 65 -8.43 10.07 1.12
N ASN A 66 -8.71 11.10 0.34
CA ASN A 66 -10.06 11.39 -0.09
C ASN A 66 -10.42 10.54 -1.32
N PHE A 67 -10.71 9.26 -1.12
CA PHE A 67 -11.09 8.34 -2.20
C PHE A 67 -12.37 7.54 -1.90
N PRO A 68 -13.16 7.20 -2.92
CA PRO A 68 -14.37 6.41 -2.73
C PRO A 68 -14.03 4.96 -2.36
N ILE A 69 -14.56 4.51 -1.22
CA ILE A 69 -14.53 3.10 -0.80
C ILE A 69 -15.83 2.45 -1.22
N ALA A 70 -15.81 1.67 -2.31
CA ALA A 70 -16.94 0.88 -2.75
C ALA A 70 -17.15 -0.36 -1.85
N ALA A 71 -18.38 -0.91 -1.84
CA ALA A 71 -18.71 -2.11 -1.06
C ALA A 71 -17.74 -3.27 -1.34
N GLU A 72 -17.39 -3.51 -2.60
CA GLU A 72 -16.42 -4.56 -2.98
C GLU A 72 -15.01 -4.35 -2.41
N MET A 73 -14.62 -3.12 -2.07
CA MET A 73 -13.35 -2.82 -1.40
C MET A 73 -13.47 -3.03 0.12
N ALA A 74 -14.61 -2.64 0.70
CA ALA A 74 -14.93 -2.89 2.09
C ALA A 74 -14.93 -4.40 2.38
N ASP A 75 -15.65 -5.18 1.57
CA ASP A 75 -15.71 -6.65 1.67
C ASP A 75 -14.31 -7.27 1.56
N LEU A 76 -13.49 -6.80 0.59
CA LEU A 76 -12.11 -7.25 0.44
C LEU A 76 -11.30 -6.97 1.70
N ALA A 77 -11.43 -5.78 2.29
CA ALA A 77 -10.72 -5.46 3.52
C ALA A 77 -11.14 -6.39 4.67
N GLU A 78 -12.43 -6.66 4.85
CA GLU A 78 -12.91 -7.58 5.88
C GLU A 78 -12.39 -9.02 5.69
N ILE A 79 -12.42 -9.53 4.46
CA ILE A 79 -11.90 -10.87 4.12
C ILE A 79 -10.43 -11.03 4.52
N TYR A 80 -9.64 -9.96 4.37
CA TYR A 80 -8.20 -9.96 4.69
C TYR A 80 -7.89 -9.30 6.03
N ASN A 81 -8.75 -9.50 7.04
CA ASN A 81 -8.58 -9.05 8.43
C ASN A 81 -8.21 -7.56 8.55
N GLY A 82 -8.76 -6.78 7.64
CA GLY A 82 -8.62 -5.36 7.50
C GLY A 82 -9.81 -4.61 8.11
N LYS A 83 -9.88 -3.33 7.81
CA LYS A 83 -11.00 -2.45 8.18
C LYS A 83 -11.11 -1.30 7.21
N HIS A 84 -12.28 -0.71 7.10
CA HIS A 84 -12.49 0.51 6.35
C HIS A 84 -13.19 1.56 7.22
N ASP A 85 -12.99 2.82 6.86
CA ASP A 85 -13.71 3.97 7.38
C ASP A 85 -13.94 4.91 6.19
N SER A 86 -15.16 4.89 5.67
CA SER A 86 -15.52 5.67 4.49
C SER A 86 -15.66 7.15 4.78
N GLU A 87 -15.89 7.55 6.05
CA GLU A 87 -15.95 8.95 6.46
C GLU A 87 -14.55 9.56 6.50
N GLN A 88 -13.56 8.78 6.94
CA GLN A 88 -12.16 9.20 7.00
C GLN A 88 -11.35 8.86 5.74
N GLY A 89 -11.96 8.19 4.74
CA GLY A 89 -11.27 7.77 3.53
C GLY A 89 -10.10 6.81 3.81
N ARG A 90 -10.32 5.88 4.75
CA ARG A 90 -9.31 4.96 5.25
C ARG A 90 -9.67 3.53 4.89
N LEU A 91 -8.73 2.81 4.28
CA LEU A 91 -8.87 1.39 3.99
C LEU A 91 -7.59 0.66 4.43
N VAL A 92 -7.76 -0.39 5.22
CA VAL A 92 -6.66 -1.16 5.79
C VAL A 92 -6.84 -2.62 5.40
N VAL A 93 -5.78 -3.28 4.93
CA VAL A 93 -5.73 -4.72 4.69
C VAL A 93 -4.50 -5.33 5.35
N THR A 94 -4.62 -6.54 5.90
CA THR A 94 -3.50 -7.26 6.50
C THR A 94 -3.23 -8.53 5.71
N LEU A 95 -2.07 -8.62 5.10
CA LEU A 95 -1.72 -9.68 4.16
C LEU A 95 -0.45 -10.39 4.60
N ASN A 96 -0.31 -11.67 4.25
CA ASN A 96 0.98 -12.34 4.23
C ASN A 96 1.64 -12.21 2.84
N LEU A 97 2.91 -12.62 2.72
CA LEU A 97 3.65 -12.54 1.45
C LEU A 97 2.98 -13.31 0.29
N ASP A 98 2.35 -14.45 0.58
CA ASP A 98 1.69 -15.28 -0.44
C ASP A 98 0.38 -14.65 -0.94
N GLN A 99 -0.19 -13.71 -0.19
CA GLN A 99 -1.41 -12.98 -0.52
C GLN A 99 -1.14 -11.65 -1.24
N ILE A 100 0.09 -11.38 -1.68
CA ILE A 100 0.45 -10.09 -2.26
C ILE A 100 -0.40 -9.69 -3.48
N ASP A 101 -0.88 -10.67 -4.26
CA ASP A 101 -1.70 -10.43 -5.45
C ASP A 101 -3.09 -9.85 -5.13
N VAL A 102 -3.53 -9.90 -3.87
CA VAL A 102 -4.73 -9.19 -3.38
C VAL A 102 -4.62 -7.68 -3.62
N LEU A 103 -3.41 -7.11 -3.54
CA LEU A 103 -3.22 -5.68 -3.81
C LEU A 103 -3.40 -5.33 -5.29
N THR A 104 -3.19 -6.27 -6.21
CA THR A 104 -3.49 -6.09 -7.63
C THR A 104 -5.00 -5.96 -7.82
N ASP A 105 -5.78 -6.83 -7.18
CA ASP A 105 -7.25 -6.78 -7.22
C ASP A 105 -7.79 -5.50 -6.55
N LEU A 106 -7.23 -5.11 -5.40
CA LEU A 106 -7.58 -3.85 -4.75
C LEU A 106 -7.28 -2.64 -5.65
N ALA A 107 -6.10 -2.60 -6.30
CA ALA A 107 -5.74 -1.53 -7.23
C ALA A 107 -6.73 -1.44 -8.41
N ASP A 108 -7.19 -2.58 -8.92
CA ASP A 108 -8.19 -2.65 -9.98
C ASP A 108 -9.57 -2.17 -9.53
N LYS A 109 -9.99 -2.49 -8.31
CA LYS A 109 -11.23 -1.98 -7.72
C LYS A 109 -11.17 -0.46 -7.55
N ILE A 110 -10.07 0.07 -7.02
CA ILE A 110 -9.83 1.52 -6.88
C ILE A 110 -9.90 2.21 -8.24
N ARG A 111 -9.24 1.65 -9.24
CA ARG A 111 -9.27 2.14 -10.63
C ARG A 111 -10.71 2.20 -11.15
N LYS A 112 -11.43 1.08 -11.12
CA LYS A 112 -12.82 1.01 -11.64
C LYS A 112 -13.72 2.01 -10.93
N THR A 113 -13.65 2.08 -9.60
CA THR A 113 -14.46 2.97 -8.77
C THR A 113 -14.14 4.44 -9.06
N SER A 114 -12.85 4.79 -9.19
CA SER A 114 -12.43 6.17 -9.45
C SER A 114 -12.83 6.67 -10.84
N PHE A 115 -12.75 5.82 -11.88
CA PHE A 115 -13.01 6.26 -13.27
C PHE A 115 -14.47 6.06 -13.71
N THR A 116 -15.14 5.00 -13.24
CA THR A 116 -16.51 4.68 -13.67
C THR A 116 -17.55 4.95 -12.58
N GLY A 117 -17.13 4.98 -11.32
CA GLY A 117 -18.01 5.19 -10.19
C GLY A 117 -18.57 6.61 -10.13
N ILE A 118 -17.85 7.62 -10.64
CA ILE A 118 -18.32 9.02 -10.70
C ILE A 118 -19.62 9.14 -11.53
N GLN A 119 -19.77 8.33 -12.57
CA GLN A 119 -21.00 8.30 -13.36
C GLN A 119 -22.21 7.77 -12.57
N LYS A 120 -21.95 6.89 -11.59
CA LYS A 120 -22.97 6.29 -10.72
C LYS A 120 -23.21 7.09 -9.45
N ASN A 121 -22.17 7.76 -8.94
CA ASN A 121 -22.20 8.62 -7.78
C ASN A 121 -21.32 9.87 -8.02
N PRO A 122 -21.92 11.01 -8.42
CA PRO A 122 -21.19 12.23 -8.74
C PRO A 122 -20.42 12.84 -7.56
N SER A 123 -20.68 12.43 -6.31
CA SER A 123 -19.94 12.91 -5.15
C SER A 123 -18.59 12.22 -4.96
N TRP A 124 -18.28 11.20 -5.77
CA TRP A 124 -17.01 10.48 -5.69
C TRP A 124 -15.90 11.24 -6.39
N LEU A 125 -14.71 11.16 -5.82
CA LEU A 125 -13.51 11.79 -6.36
C LEU A 125 -12.67 10.79 -7.15
N THR A 126 -12.00 11.30 -8.18
CA THR A 126 -10.99 10.53 -8.90
C THR A 126 -9.73 10.40 -8.05
N VAL A 127 -9.21 9.19 -7.94
CA VAL A 127 -7.86 8.95 -7.43
C VAL A 127 -6.85 9.03 -8.57
N SER A 128 -5.69 9.62 -8.29
CA SER A 128 -4.55 9.64 -9.19
C SER A 128 -4.14 8.24 -9.63
N SER A 129 -3.84 8.09 -10.93
CA SER A 129 -3.26 6.86 -11.48
C SER A 129 -1.92 6.48 -10.83
N ARG A 130 -1.25 7.44 -10.18
CA ARG A 130 -0.03 7.20 -9.42
C ARG A 130 -0.28 6.36 -8.17
N THR A 131 -1.38 6.55 -7.44
CA THR A 131 -1.77 5.68 -6.32
C THR A 131 -1.98 4.23 -6.78
N ILE A 132 -2.64 4.02 -7.92
CA ILE A 132 -2.82 2.69 -8.52
C ILE A 132 -1.45 2.09 -8.87
N SER A 133 -0.58 2.90 -9.46
CA SER A 133 0.78 2.49 -9.83
C SER A 133 1.66 2.16 -8.61
N THR A 134 1.47 2.86 -7.49
CA THR A 134 2.12 2.56 -6.20
C THR A 134 1.80 1.14 -5.75
N LEU A 135 0.53 0.73 -5.78
CA LEU A 135 0.14 -0.61 -5.36
C LEU A 135 0.78 -1.69 -6.26
N TYR A 136 0.75 -1.50 -7.58
CA TYR A 136 1.40 -2.42 -8.51
C TYR A 136 2.93 -2.48 -8.33
N ARG A 137 3.58 -1.33 -8.07
CA ARG A 137 5.02 -1.29 -7.80
C ARG A 137 5.34 -2.06 -6.51
N PHE A 138 4.55 -1.87 -5.45
CA PHE A 138 4.73 -2.57 -4.19
C PHE A 138 4.58 -4.09 -4.36
N VAL A 139 3.58 -4.56 -5.12
CA VAL A 139 3.43 -5.98 -5.46
C VAL A 139 4.70 -6.53 -6.11
N ARG A 140 5.29 -5.81 -7.07
CA ARG A 140 6.54 -6.23 -7.75
C ARG A 140 7.70 -6.33 -6.77
N ILE A 141 7.88 -5.34 -5.89
CA ILE A 141 8.94 -5.29 -4.87
C ILE A 141 8.84 -6.49 -3.92
N ILE A 142 7.64 -6.82 -3.47
CA ILE A 142 7.43 -7.98 -2.58
C ILE A 142 7.68 -9.31 -3.30
N LYS A 143 7.30 -9.43 -4.58
CA LYS A 143 7.62 -10.61 -5.39
C LYS A 143 9.12 -10.77 -5.60
N GLU A 144 9.83 -9.66 -5.85
CA GLU A 144 11.30 -9.64 -5.95
C GLU A 144 11.97 -10.09 -4.65
N PHE A 145 11.54 -9.54 -3.50
CA PHE A 145 12.01 -9.99 -2.19
C PHE A 145 11.83 -11.49 -1.98
N THR A 146 10.63 -12.00 -2.32
CA THR A 146 10.30 -13.42 -2.18
C THR A 146 11.18 -14.30 -3.08
N HIS A 147 11.47 -13.84 -4.30
CA HIS A 147 12.37 -14.53 -5.22
C HIS A 147 13.82 -14.55 -4.70
N LEU A 148 14.34 -13.42 -4.20
CA LEU A 148 15.68 -13.31 -3.62
C LEU A 148 15.84 -14.20 -2.39
N LYS A 149 14.78 -14.31 -1.57
CA LYS A 149 14.74 -15.20 -0.39
C LYS A 149 14.79 -16.68 -0.77
N ASN A 150 14.12 -17.07 -1.85
CA ASN A 150 13.99 -18.47 -2.26
C ASN A 150 15.10 -18.93 -3.21
N SER A 151 15.91 -18.01 -3.73
CA SER A 151 17.08 -18.32 -4.52
C SER A 151 18.19 -18.87 -3.61
N PRO A 152 18.74 -20.08 -3.87
CA PRO A 152 19.87 -20.57 -3.10
C PRO A 152 21.06 -19.62 -3.32
N THR A 153 21.65 -19.16 -2.22
CA THR A 153 22.94 -18.47 -2.23
C THR A 153 23.98 -19.43 -2.78
N THR A 154 24.40 -19.21 -4.03
CA THR A 154 25.60 -19.83 -4.62
C THR A 154 26.85 -19.37 -3.92
#